data_AF-A0A821FEC1-F1
#
_entry.id   AF-A0A821FEC1-F1
#
_cell.length_a   1.000
_cell.length_b   1.000
_cell.length_c   1.000
_cell.angle_alpha   90.00
_cell.angle_beta   90.00
_cell.angle_gamma   90.00
#
_symmetry.space_group_name_H-M   'P 1'
#
loop_
_entity.id
_entity.type
_entity.pdbx_description
1 polymer ?
#
loop_
_entity_poly.entity_id
_entity_poly.type
_entity_poly.pdbx_seq_one_letter_code
_entity_poly.pdbx_strand_id
1 'polypeptide(L)'
;NSRIVRFCSFQEAAGIVLTYWLGLLPFIRLTPGAFEVPMPGVVFRKSGENLDWKLKIILYLAERALNNKSMFAHLQRRGIPVYVWILNNEEEFEYAFKKIGVTGVMTDYPTHLQKYLKSNKHEFLLE
;
A
#
# COMPACT_ATOMS: atom_id res chain seq x y z
N ASN A 1 -20.62 0.76 15.52
CA ASN A 1 -20.43 2.22 15.35
C ASN A 1 -19.94 2.46 13.92
N SER A 2 -20.80 2.93 13.02
CA SER A 2 -20.58 2.96 11.56
C SER A 2 -19.63 4.05 11.06
N ARG A 3 -18.98 4.79 11.97
CA ARG A 3 -18.07 5.91 11.64
C ARG A 3 -16.59 5.56 11.72
N ILE A 4 -16.24 4.33 12.12
CA ILE A 4 -14.85 3.91 12.24
C ILE A 4 -14.44 3.23 10.92
N VAL A 5 -13.44 3.81 10.24
CA VAL A 5 -12.82 3.19 9.06
C VAL A 5 -12.19 1.87 9.50
N ARG A 6 -12.60 0.76 8.89
CA ARG A 6 -12.03 -0.55 9.16
C ARG A 6 -10.91 -0.85 8.17
N PHE A 7 -9.78 -1.32 8.65
CA PHE A 7 -8.72 -1.82 7.78
C PHE A 7 -9.17 -3.12 7.11
N CYS A 8 -8.84 -3.25 5.81
CA CYS A 8 -9.13 -4.46 5.05
C CYS A 8 -8.37 -5.65 5.67
N SER A 9 -9.07 -6.76 5.88
CA SER A 9 -8.39 -8.00 6.25
C SER A 9 -7.52 -8.49 5.10
N PHE A 10 -6.56 -9.36 5.39
CA PHE A 10 -5.73 -9.97 4.34
C PHE A 10 -6.57 -10.66 3.26
N GLN A 11 -7.66 -11.34 3.64
CA GLN A 11 -8.56 -12.02 2.71
C GLN A 11 -9.30 -11.02 1.80
N GLU A 12 -9.75 -9.89 2.36
CA GLU A 12 -10.41 -8.84 1.59
C GLU A 12 -9.44 -8.15 0.63
N ALA A 13 -8.21 -7.89 1.09
CA ALA A 13 -7.18 -7.32 0.26
C ALA A 13 -6.82 -8.25 -0.92
N ALA A 14 -6.63 -9.55 -0.64
CA ALA A 14 -6.42 -10.56 -1.67
C ALA A 14 -7.61 -10.65 -2.64
N GLY A 15 -8.84 -10.60 -2.13
CA GLY A 15 -10.06 -10.57 -2.93
C GLY A 15 -10.12 -9.36 -3.87
N ILE A 16 -9.76 -8.17 -3.38
CA ILE A 16 -9.68 -6.94 -4.19
C ILE A 16 -8.67 -7.10 -5.32
N VAL A 17 -7.48 -7.63 -5.02
CA VAL A 17 -6.41 -7.84 -6.00
C VAL A 17 -6.85 -8.85 -7.05
N LEU A 18 -7.40 -10.00 -6.65
CA LEU A 18 -7.92 -11.00 -7.59
C LEU A 18 -9.01 -10.40 -8.48
N THR A 19 -9.94 -9.65 -7.91
CA THR A 19 -11.02 -9.00 -8.65
C THR A 19 -10.47 -7.94 -9.62
N TYR A 20 -9.42 -7.20 -9.24
CA TYR A 20 -8.71 -6.28 -10.13
C TYR A 20 -8.09 -7.00 -11.31
N TRP A 21 -7.37 -8.10 -11.07
CA TRP A 21 -6.74 -8.90 -12.11
C TRP A 21 -7.75 -9.59 -13.04
N LEU A 22 -8.94 -9.96 -12.52
CA LEU A 22 -10.05 -10.47 -13.31
C LEU A 22 -10.81 -9.37 -14.07
N GLY A 23 -10.50 -8.08 -13.86
CA GLY A 23 -11.20 -6.96 -14.47
C GLY A 23 -12.63 -6.73 -13.93
N LEU A 24 -13.00 -7.42 -12.85
CA LEU A 24 -14.33 -7.36 -12.25
C LEU A 24 -14.47 -6.25 -11.20
N LEU A 25 -13.36 -5.58 -10.85
CA LEU A 25 -13.34 -4.55 -9.81
C LEU A 25 -14.39 -3.44 -10.03
N PRO A 26 -14.67 -2.95 -11.27
CA PRO A 26 -15.77 -2.02 -11.51
C PRO A 26 -17.15 -2.52 -11.03
N PHE A 27 -17.42 -3.82 -11.12
CA PHE A 27 -18.75 -4.39 -10.89
C PHE A 27 -19.02 -4.81 -9.45
N ILE A 28 -17.97 -4.94 -8.62
CA ILE A 28 -18.11 -5.32 -7.21
C ILE A 28 -18.21 -4.08 -6.33
N ARG A 29 -19.20 -4.09 -5.41
CA ARG A 29 -19.29 -3.13 -4.31
C ARG A 29 -18.24 -3.47 -3.27
N LEU A 30 -17.29 -2.57 -3.09
CA LEU A 30 -16.29 -2.70 -2.04
C LEU A 30 -16.87 -2.14 -0.74
N THR A 31 -16.73 -2.88 0.34
CA THR A 31 -17.09 -2.38 1.67
C THR A 31 -16.16 -1.22 2.02
N PRO A 32 -16.66 -0.09 2.55
CA PRO A 32 -15.82 1.04 2.92
C PRO A 32 -14.81 0.62 3.97
N GLY A 33 -13.52 0.74 3.64
CA GLY A 33 -12.41 0.40 4.49
C GLY A 33 -11.13 1.06 4.01
N ALA A 34 -10.05 0.90 4.77
CA ALA A 34 -8.72 1.34 4.39
C ALA A 34 -7.93 0.14 3.84
N PHE A 35 -7.38 0.27 2.63
CA PHE A 35 -6.61 -0.79 1.99
C PHE A 35 -5.16 -0.68 2.42
N GLU A 36 -4.66 -1.70 3.12
CA GLU A 36 -3.30 -1.74 3.65
C GLU A 36 -2.46 -2.77 2.89
N VAL A 37 -1.25 -2.38 2.49
CA VAL A 37 -0.32 -3.29 1.80
C VAL A 37 1.09 -3.20 2.38
N PRO A 38 1.72 -4.34 2.69
CA PRO A 38 3.12 -4.33 3.06
C PRO A 38 3.98 -3.95 1.84
N MET A 39 4.87 -2.96 1.97
CA MET A 39 5.81 -2.58 0.93
C MET A 39 6.96 -3.60 0.86
N PRO A 40 7.10 -4.36 -0.23
CA PRO A 40 7.91 -5.57 -0.17
C PRO A 40 9.40 -5.33 -0.35
N GLY A 41 9.87 -4.20 -0.89
CA GLY A 41 11.29 -3.83 -0.86
C GLY A 41 11.91 -3.88 0.55
N VAL A 42 11.11 -3.62 1.59
CA VAL A 42 11.52 -3.76 3.00
C VAL A 42 11.38 -5.21 3.49
N VAL A 43 10.34 -5.94 3.05
CA VAL A 43 10.14 -7.36 3.38
C VAL A 43 11.27 -8.22 2.79
N PHE A 44 11.61 -8.05 1.52
CA PHE A 44 12.73 -8.72 0.87
C PHE A 44 14.06 -8.45 1.57
N ARG A 45 14.30 -7.19 1.98
CA ARG A 45 15.52 -6.79 2.68
C ARG A 45 15.58 -7.35 4.11
N LYS A 46 14.44 -7.45 4.81
CA LYS A 46 14.34 -8.05 6.15
C LYS A 46 14.31 -9.58 6.15
N SER A 47 13.79 -10.22 5.09
CA SER A 47 13.52 -11.65 5.09
C SER A 47 14.71 -12.54 4.66
N GLY A 48 15.86 -11.93 4.38
CA GLY A 48 17.17 -12.58 4.50
C GLY A 48 17.53 -13.63 3.44
N GLU A 49 18.83 -13.88 3.34
CA GLU A 49 19.52 -14.67 2.32
C GLU A 49 19.10 -16.16 2.24
N ASN A 50 18.34 -16.66 3.23
CA ASN A 50 17.94 -18.06 3.38
C ASN A 50 16.60 -18.46 2.71
N LEU A 51 15.98 -17.56 1.95
CA LEU A 51 14.75 -17.88 1.21
C LEU A 51 15.06 -18.65 -0.09
N ASP A 52 14.32 -19.75 -0.30
CA ASP A 52 14.36 -20.50 -1.56
C ASP A 52 14.05 -19.58 -2.75
N TRP A 53 14.75 -19.78 -3.87
CA TRP A 53 14.66 -18.92 -5.05
C TRP A 53 13.24 -18.91 -5.64
N LYS A 54 12.49 -20.01 -5.51
CA LYS A 54 11.09 -20.09 -5.92
C LYS A 54 10.21 -19.15 -5.08
N LEU A 55 10.42 -19.14 -3.77
CA LEU A 55 9.69 -18.25 -2.88
C LEU A 55 10.05 -16.79 -3.14
N LYS A 56 11.30 -16.48 -3.48
CA LYS A 56 11.70 -15.14 -3.95
C LYS A 56 10.92 -14.72 -5.21
N ILE A 57 10.75 -15.61 -6.19
CA ILE A 57 9.95 -15.30 -7.39
C ILE A 57 8.48 -15.08 -7.04
N ILE A 58 7.90 -15.94 -6.20
CA ILE A 58 6.49 -15.80 -5.78
C ILE A 58 6.28 -14.47 -5.05
N LEU A 59 7.16 -14.11 -4.13
CA LEU A 59 7.11 -12.84 -3.41
C LEU A 59 7.26 -11.64 -4.35
N TYR A 60 8.14 -11.73 -5.36
CA TYR A 60 8.35 -10.67 -6.34
C TYR A 60 7.13 -10.46 -7.24
N LEU A 61 6.50 -11.55 -7.68
CA LEU A 61 5.27 -11.50 -8.46
C LEU A 61 4.10 -10.97 -7.63
N ALA A 62 3.97 -11.43 -6.38
CA ALA A 62 2.96 -10.92 -5.45
C ALA A 62 3.15 -9.42 -5.17
N GLU A 63 4.39 -8.98 -4.98
CA GLU A 63 4.74 -7.56 -4.82
C GLU A 63 4.27 -6.74 -6.02
N ARG A 64 4.61 -7.19 -7.23
CA ARG A 64 4.26 -6.46 -8.45
C ARG A 64 2.75 -6.45 -8.70
N ALA A 65 2.05 -7.51 -8.31
CA ALA A 65 0.59 -7.59 -8.39
C ALA A 65 -0.11 -6.67 -7.38
N LEU A 66 0.44 -6.55 -6.16
CA LEU A 66 -0.10 -5.70 -5.09
C LEU A 66 0.20 -4.22 -5.31
N ASN A 67 1.42 -3.87 -5.73
CA ASN A 67 1.87 -2.48 -5.94
C ASN A 67 1.49 -1.95 -7.33
N ASN A 68 0.21 -2.00 -7.66
CA ASN A 68 -0.30 -1.51 -8.93
C ASN A 68 -0.92 -0.11 -8.79
N LYS A 69 -0.29 0.89 -9.42
CA LYS A 69 -0.76 2.29 -9.41
C LYS A 69 -2.20 2.46 -9.92
N SER A 70 -2.58 1.71 -10.95
CA SER A 70 -3.92 1.77 -11.54
C SER A 70 -4.96 1.22 -10.59
N MET A 71 -4.66 0.09 -9.91
CA MET A 71 -5.51 -0.44 -8.86
C MET A 71 -5.69 0.57 -7.72
N PHE A 72 -4.61 1.20 -7.26
CA PHE A 72 -4.66 2.17 -6.17
C PHE A 72 -5.45 3.42 -6.57
N ALA A 73 -5.23 3.94 -7.78
CA ALA A 73 -6.00 5.06 -8.30
C ALA A 73 -7.49 4.70 -8.44
N HIS A 74 -7.83 3.47 -8.80
CA HIS A 74 -9.21 2.99 -8.84
C HIS A 74 -9.85 2.92 -7.46
N LEU A 75 -9.12 2.42 -6.45
CA LEU A 75 -9.56 2.38 -5.06
C LEU A 75 -9.76 3.79 -4.49
N GLN A 76 -8.80 4.69 -4.72
CA GLN A 76 -8.87 6.07 -4.25
C GLN A 76 -10.02 6.85 -4.89
N ARG A 77 -10.28 6.67 -6.20
CA ARG A 77 -11.46 7.27 -6.85
C ARG A 77 -12.78 6.80 -6.26
N ARG A 78 -12.80 5.65 -5.59
CA ARG A 78 -13.96 5.11 -4.86
C ARG A 78 -14.02 5.56 -3.39
N GLY A 79 -13.12 6.44 -2.97
CA GLY A 79 -13.03 6.92 -1.59
C GLY A 79 -12.38 5.92 -0.63
N ILE A 80 -11.66 4.92 -1.14
CA ILE A 80 -10.94 3.94 -0.32
C ILE A 80 -9.49 4.42 -0.18
N PRO A 81 -9.05 4.85 1.02
CA PRO A 81 -7.66 5.26 1.22
C PRO A 81 -6.73 4.05 1.16
N VAL A 82 -5.54 4.26 0.61
CA VAL A 82 -4.49 3.23 0.45
C VAL A 82 -3.31 3.58 1.35
N TYR A 83 -3.00 2.70 2.29
CA TYR A 83 -1.85 2.81 3.19
C TYR A 83 -0.82 1.73 2.91
N VAL A 84 0.46 2.11 2.97
CA VAL A 84 1.57 1.15 2.86
C VAL A 84 2.44 1.16 4.10
N TRP A 85 3.01 0.01 4.44
CA TRP A 85 3.81 -0.19 5.66
C TRP A 85 4.86 -1.30 5.47
N ILE A 86 5.93 -1.42 6.23
CA ILE A 86 6.59 -0.40 7.03
C ILE A 86 7.68 0.20 6.15
N LEU A 87 7.70 1.52 6.01
CA LEU A 87 8.75 2.25 5.30
C LEU A 87 9.55 3.05 6.31
N ASN A 88 10.87 3.02 6.21
CA ASN A 88 11.75 3.67 7.19
C ASN A 88 12.73 4.66 6.56
N ASN A 89 12.94 4.64 5.23
CA ASN A 89 13.88 5.52 4.55
C ASN A 89 13.17 6.56 3.68
N GLU A 90 13.81 7.70 3.47
CA GLU A 90 13.29 8.79 2.63
C GLU A 90 13.03 8.37 1.16
N GLU A 91 13.92 7.55 0.60
CA GLU A 91 13.75 6.98 -0.76
C GLU A 91 12.50 6.10 -0.87
N GLU A 92 12.16 5.39 0.20
CA GLU A 92 10.95 4.55 0.26
C GLU A 92 9.70 5.44 0.32
N PHE A 93 9.74 6.52 1.12
CA PHE A 93 8.66 7.50 1.16
C PHE A 93 8.44 8.12 -0.21
N GLU A 94 9.51 8.53 -0.89
CA GLU A 94 9.41 9.09 -2.24
C GLU A 94 8.87 8.08 -3.24
N TYR A 95 9.29 6.82 -3.17
CA TYR A 95 8.72 5.77 -3.97
C TYR A 95 7.22 5.58 -3.69
N ALA A 96 6.79 5.55 -2.43
CA ALA A 96 5.38 5.38 -2.08
C ALA A 96 4.50 6.56 -2.55
N PHE A 97 4.90 7.79 -2.26
CA PHE A 97 4.09 8.98 -2.59
C PHE A 97 4.18 9.36 -4.07
N LYS A 98 5.40 9.44 -4.64
CA LYS A 98 5.58 9.92 -6.03
C LYS A 98 5.42 8.82 -7.07
N LYS A 99 5.99 7.64 -6.82
CA LYS A 99 5.89 6.55 -7.79
C LYS A 99 4.56 5.82 -7.62
N ILE A 100 4.26 5.26 -6.46
CA ILE A 100 3.07 4.41 -6.32
C ILE A 100 1.77 5.24 -6.23
N GLY A 101 1.81 6.41 -5.57
CA GLY A 101 0.66 7.28 -5.38
C GLY A 101 -0.26 6.79 -4.26
N VAL A 102 0.31 6.43 -3.11
CA VAL A 102 -0.46 6.00 -1.92
C VAL A 102 -1.12 7.17 -1.21
N THR A 103 -2.15 6.90 -0.42
CA THR A 103 -2.79 7.91 0.45
C THR A 103 -1.96 8.19 1.69
N GLY A 104 -1.28 7.18 2.25
CA GLY A 104 -0.42 7.36 3.41
C GLY A 104 0.58 6.23 3.60
N VAL A 105 1.50 6.45 4.54
CA VAL A 105 2.59 5.55 4.89
C VAL A 105 2.58 5.33 6.40
N MET A 106 2.73 4.08 6.84
CA MET A 106 3.00 3.76 8.25
C MET A 106 4.49 3.45 8.41
N THR A 107 5.11 4.05 9.43
CA THR A 107 6.54 4.00 9.70
C THR A 107 6.79 3.89 11.20
N ASP A 108 7.89 3.26 11.59
CA ASP A 108 8.39 3.29 12.96
C ASP A 108 9.05 4.63 13.32
N TYR A 109 9.32 5.51 12.33
CA TYR A 109 9.99 6.80 12.48
C TYR A 109 9.08 7.99 12.12
N PRO A 110 8.04 8.28 12.91
CA PRO A 110 7.02 9.30 12.57
C PRO A 110 7.62 10.71 12.39
N THR A 111 8.62 11.09 13.19
CA THR A 111 9.31 12.38 13.05
C THR A 111 10.07 12.50 11.73
N HIS A 112 10.61 11.39 11.22
CA HIS A 112 11.32 11.37 9.94
C HIS A 112 10.34 11.55 8.77
N LEU A 113 9.23 10.81 8.79
CA LEU A 113 8.15 10.98 7.82
C LEU A 113 7.55 12.39 7.87
N GLN A 114 7.34 12.97 9.06
CA GLN A 114 6.83 14.33 9.18
C GLN A 114 7.77 15.35 8.52
N LYS A 115 9.08 15.23 8.74
CA LYS A 115 10.08 16.08 8.08
C LYS A 115 10.01 15.94 6.56
N TYR A 116 9.93 14.71 6.06
CA TYR A 116 9.78 14.45 4.62
C TYR A 116 8.54 15.13 4.02
N LEU A 117 7.37 14.96 4.65
CA LEU A 117 6.11 15.53 4.18
C LEU A 117 6.13 17.06 4.15
N LYS A 118 6.69 17.70 5.19
CA LYS A 118 6.87 19.15 5.27
C LYS A 118 7.79 19.68 4.17
N SER A 119 8.92 19.02 3.94
CA SER A 119 9.89 19.42 2.91
C SER A 119 9.35 19.27 1.49
N ASN A 120 8.51 18.26 1.25
CA ASN A 120 7.97 17.94 -0.08
C ASN A 120 6.59 18.57 -0.37
N LYS A 121 6.10 19.49 0.48
CA LYS A 121 4.76 20.12 0.35
C LYS A 121 3.62 19.09 0.17
N HIS A 122 3.76 17.90 0.76
CA HIS A 122 2.64 16.96 0.90
C HIS A 122 1.76 17.44 2.06
N GLU A 123 1.22 18.65 1.93
CA GLU A 123 0.51 19.37 2.99
C GLU A 123 -0.97 18.94 3.11
N PHE A 124 -1.45 18.13 2.16
CA PHE A 124 -2.86 17.74 2.01
C PHE A 124 -3.39 16.66 2.99
N LEU A 125 -2.62 16.26 4.00
CA LEU A 125 -2.99 15.14 4.89
C LEU A 125 -3.00 15.48 6.38
N LEU A 126 -2.86 16.77 6.75
CA LEU A 126 -2.77 17.20 8.15
C LEU A 126 -3.88 18.18 8.59
N GLU A 127 -4.90 18.41 7.75
CA GLU A 127 -6.10 19.17 8.12
C GLU A 127 -7.31 18.25 8.35
#